data_AF-A0A7S0GGC8-F1
#
_entry.id   AF-A0A7S0GGC8-F1
#
_cell.length_a   1.000
_cell.length_b   1.000
_cell.length_c   1.000
_cell.angle_alpha   90.00
_cell.angle_beta   90.00
_cell.angle_gamma   90.00
#
_symmetry.space_group_name_H-M   'P 1'
#
loop_
_entity.id
_entity.type
_entity.pdbx_description
1 polymer ?
#
loop_
_entity_poly.entity_id
_entity_poly.type
_entity_poly.pdbx_seq_one_letter_code
_entity_poly.pdbx_strand_id
1 'polypeptide(L)'
;HSADDGWKIFVFTHAPPNGSGLRVLQENHVVNGCCWLNHSNEAQCRTFIELVREHRAIKAWFSGHFHLGQDYQDSITFPTIDPSEGPYPNRGSCVFAQTSVMRRGTSRDGRQQSRLLRGNKDGFEICTVDHQAGGKIRLDATITYKSTDHEVGVYAHDDEAYEHDAYFKVYTPTVGDQSYFCGAETEEECSITDDEPVSMETKIWWRLSSGRVLGVMNGMLLEYDSSTLAPLGLVLYADELIGKNIAVVDSGIDDCSLDDDEENMESLECDEDYYEREQAVIVHDLRDGKISVVQPNEDGSYWRKIVRNKIARMKEKRREQAAILYAQERLWQSDD
;
A
#
# COMPACT_ATOMS: atom_id res chain seq x y z
N HIS A 1 -26.06 -20.88 -15.29
CA HIS A 1 -26.05 -19.61 -16.03
C HIS A 1 -25.88 -19.91 -17.50
N SER A 2 -26.70 -19.31 -18.36
CA SER A 2 -26.57 -19.47 -19.81
C SER A 2 -25.43 -18.58 -20.32
N ALA A 3 -24.85 -18.90 -21.47
CA ALA A 3 -23.82 -18.04 -22.07
C ALA A 3 -24.36 -16.66 -22.45
N ASP A 4 -25.68 -16.56 -22.71
CA ASP A 4 -26.37 -15.35 -23.12
C ASP A 4 -26.51 -14.32 -21.99
N ASP A 5 -26.45 -14.75 -20.73
CA ASP A 5 -26.50 -13.89 -19.53
C ASP A 5 -25.11 -13.34 -19.13
N GLY A 6 -24.07 -13.67 -19.90
CA GLY A 6 -22.68 -13.35 -19.62
C GLY A 6 -22.03 -14.29 -18.60
N TRP A 7 -20.72 -14.51 -18.76
CA TRP A 7 -19.96 -15.38 -17.87
C TRP A 7 -19.78 -14.72 -16.49
N LYS A 8 -19.94 -15.52 -15.44
CA LYS A 8 -19.60 -15.14 -14.06
C LYS A 8 -18.43 -16.01 -13.63
N ILE A 9 -17.27 -15.39 -13.47
CA ILE A 9 -15.99 -16.08 -13.27
C ILE A 9 -15.57 -15.94 -11.82
N PHE A 10 -15.25 -17.07 -11.20
CA PHE A 10 -14.67 -17.14 -9.86
C PHE A 10 -13.23 -17.59 -10.01
N VAL A 11 -12.31 -16.86 -9.40
CA VAL A 11 -10.88 -17.11 -9.51
C VAL A 11 -10.34 -17.63 -8.17
N PHE A 12 -9.42 -18.58 -8.23
CA PHE A 12 -8.78 -19.17 -7.06
C PHE A 12 -7.27 -19.16 -7.27
N THR A 13 -6.55 -18.51 -6.36
CA THR A 13 -5.08 -18.46 -6.38
C THR A 13 -4.51 -18.76 -5.00
N HIS A 14 -3.21 -19.05 -4.94
CA HIS A 14 -2.56 -19.22 -3.65
C HIS A 14 -2.52 -17.90 -2.87
N ALA A 15 -1.88 -16.87 -3.44
CA ALA A 15 -1.81 -15.52 -2.89
C ALA A 15 -2.84 -14.60 -3.55
N PRO A 16 -3.33 -13.56 -2.84
CA PRO A 16 -4.23 -12.58 -3.43
C PRO A 16 -3.52 -11.60 -4.35
N PRO A 17 -4.25 -10.96 -5.29
CA PRO A 17 -3.68 -9.91 -6.11
C PRO A 17 -3.45 -8.64 -5.27
N ASN A 18 -2.44 -7.87 -5.68
CA ASN A 18 -2.19 -6.56 -5.09
C ASN A 18 -3.42 -5.67 -5.30
N GLY A 19 -3.81 -4.87 -4.31
CA GLY A 19 -5.02 -4.04 -4.39
C GLY A 19 -6.36 -4.76 -4.13
N SER A 20 -6.36 -6.08 -3.87
CA SER A 20 -7.56 -6.83 -3.43
C SER A 20 -8.19 -6.25 -2.15
N GLY A 21 -7.38 -5.62 -1.30
CA GLY A 21 -7.82 -5.07 -0.02
C GLY A 21 -7.82 -6.08 1.14
N LEU A 22 -7.37 -7.32 0.93
CA LEU A 22 -7.22 -8.31 2.00
C LEU A 22 -6.02 -7.99 2.89
N ARG A 23 -6.15 -7.08 3.86
CA ARG A 23 -5.02 -6.38 4.51
C ARG A 23 -4.65 -6.83 5.92
N VAL A 24 -5.23 -7.93 6.39
CA VAL A 24 -4.79 -8.52 7.67
C VAL A 24 -3.58 -9.38 7.37
N LEU A 25 -2.40 -8.80 7.61
CA LEU A 25 -1.13 -9.33 7.17
C LEU A 25 -0.21 -9.60 8.35
N GLN A 26 0.84 -10.35 8.05
CA GLN A 26 2.02 -10.40 8.90
C GLN A 26 3.10 -9.51 8.34
N GLU A 27 3.84 -8.87 9.23
CA GLU A 27 4.95 -7.99 8.91
C GLU A 27 5.92 -8.62 7.91
N ASN A 28 6.30 -9.88 8.16
CA ASN A 28 7.22 -10.61 7.29
C ASN A 28 6.75 -10.71 5.82
N HIS A 29 5.45 -10.76 5.52
CA HIS A 29 5.02 -10.82 4.13
C HIS A 29 5.17 -9.48 3.41
N VAL A 30 5.04 -8.37 4.14
CA VAL A 30 5.22 -7.00 3.61
C VAL A 30 6.71 -6.72 3.46
N VAL A 31 7.50 -7.05 4.48
CA VAL A 31 8.96 -6.87 4.48
C VAL A 31 9.63 -7.65 3.34
N ASN A 32 9.19 -8.88 3.07
CA ASN A 32 9.79 -9.72 2.04
C ASN A 32 9.20 -9.51 0.63
N GLY A 33 8.25 -8.57 0.45
CA GLY A 33 7.63 -8.34 -0.87
C GLY A 33 6.94 -9.60 -1.42
N CYS A 34 6.30 -10.39 -0.56
CA CYS A 34 5.69 -11.67 -0.96
C CYS A 34 4.21 -11.83 -0.60
N CYS A 35 3.57 -10.80 -0.02
CA CYS A 35 2.13 -10.79 0.28
C CYS A 35 1.22 -11.15 -0.90
N TRP A 36 1.55 -10.65 -2.10
CA TRP A 36 0.64 -10.62 -3.25
C TRP A 36 1.19 -11.39 -4.45
N LEU A 37 0.31 -11.71 -5.39
CA LEU A 37 0.72 -12.16 -6.71
C LEU A 37 1.60 -11.10 -7.37
N ASN A 38 2.73 -11.53 -7.93
CA ASN A 38 3.73 -10.69 -8.59
C ASN A 38 4.28 -9.55 -7.69
N HIS A 39 4.20 -9.66 -6.37
CA HIS A 39 4.54 -8.56 -5.46
C HIS A 39 5.98 -8.07 -5.62
N SER A 40 6.94 -8.97 -5.86
CA SER A 40 8.35 -8.61 -6.06
C SER A 40 8.66 -7.91 -7.39
N ASN A 41 7.70 -7.88 -8.33
CA ASN A 41 7.84 -7.19 -9.61
C ASN A 41 6.79 -6.08 -9.70
N GLU A 42 7.21 -4.87 -9.34
CA GLU A 42 6.33 -3.70 -9.30
C GLU A 42 5.58 -3.46 -10.62
N ALA A 43 6.27 -3.57 -11.76
CA ALA A 43 5.65 -3.37 -13.07
C ALA A 43 4.51 -4.37 -13.36
N GLN A 44 4.57 -5.55 -12.76
CA GLN A 44 3.58 -6.62 -12.95
C GLN A 44 2.66 -6.82 -11.74
N CYS A 45 2.90 -6.14 -10.62
CA CYS A 45 2.14 -6.34 -9.39
C CYS A 45 0.67 -5.92 -9.55
N ARG A 46 0.36 -5.02 -10.49
CA ARG A 46 -0.99 -4.54 -10.80
C ARG A 46 -1.76 -5.37 -11.84
N THR A 47 -1.07 -6.23 -12.59
CA THR A 47 -1.66 -6.98 -13.72
C THR A 47 -3.01 -7.60 -13.39
N PHE A 48 -3.14 -8.24 -12.23
CA PHE A 48 -4.35 -8.95 -11.86
C PHE A 48 -5.49 -8.04 -11.39
N ILE A 49 -5.18 -6.92 -10.72
CA ILE A 49 -6.22 -5.97 -10.32
C ILE A 49 -6.71 -5.17 -11.54
N GLU A 50 -5.84 -4.91 -12.51
CA GLU A 50 -6.21 -4.30 -13.79
C GLU A 50 -7.14 -5.23 -14.59
N LEU A 51 -6.86 -6.54 -14.66
CA LEU A 51 -7.77 -7.52 -15.24
C LEU A 51 -9.15 -7.51 -14.57
N VAL A 52 -9.21 -7.35 -13.25
CA VAL A 52 -10.48 -7.26 -12.52
C VAL A 52 -11.24 -5.97 -12.86
N ARG A 53 -10.52 -4.85 -13.00
CA ARG A 53 -11.09 -3.55 -13.39
C ARG A 53 -11.63 -3.57 -14.81
N GLU A 54 -10.92 -4.21 -15.74
CA GLU A 54 -11.30 -4.35 -17.15
C GLU A 54 -12.44 -5.35 -17.36
N HIS A 55 -12.46 -6.45 -16.58
CA HIS A 55 -13.37 -7.56 -16.80
C HIS A 55 -14.37 -7.72 -15.66
N ARG A 56 -15.51 -7.02 -15.79
CA ARG A 56 -16.64 -7.15 -14.86
C ARG A 56 -17.22 -8.55 -14.74
N ALA A 57 -16.91 -9.47 -15.68
CA ALA A 57 -17.28 -10.88 -15.57
C ALA A 57 -16.66 -11.59 -14.36
N ILE A 58 -15.55 -11.08 -13.82
CA ILE A 58 -14.89 -11.62 -12.63
C ILE A 58 -15.65 -11.14 -11.38
N LYS A 59 -16.37 -12.05 -10.73
CA LYS A 59 -17.27 -11.72 -9.62
C LYS A 59 -16.68 -12.01 -8.25
N ALA A 60 -15.76 -12.96 -8.17
CA ALA A 60 -15.12 -13.31 -6.90
C ALA A 60 -13.72 -13.85 -7.09
N TRP A 61 -12.85 -13.57 -6.12
CA TRP A 61 -11.46 -14.03 -6.10
C TRP A 61 -11.11 -14.54 -4.70
N PHE A 62 -10.73 -15.81 -4.62
CA PHE A 62 -10.41 -16.49 -3.36
C PHE A 62 -8.92 -16.79 -3.26
N SER A 63 -8.33 -16.48 -2.09
CA SER A 63 -6.89 -16.66 -1.87
C SER A 63 -6.58 -17.17 -0.47
N GLY A 64 -5.56 -18.00 -0.33
CA GLY A 64 -5.08 -18.47 0.96
C GLY A 64 -3.93 -17.62 1.47
N HIS A 65 -2.72 -18.19 1.39
CA HIS A 65 -1.41 -17.58 1.65
C HIS A 65 -1.15 -17.05 3.08
N PHE A 66 -2.04 -16.25 3.66
CA PHE A 66 -1.83 -15.64 4.98
C PHE A 66 -2.00 -16.61 6.15
N HIS A 67 -2.69 -17.74 5.93
CA HIS A 67 -2.91 -18.77 6.95
C HIS A 67 -3.56 -18.20 8.24
N LEU A 68 -4.49 -17.27 8.08
CA LEU A 68 -5.32 -16.75 9.17
C LEU A 68 -6.75 -17.25 9.01
N GLY A 69 -7.52 -17.19 10.09
CA GLY A 69 -8.96 -17.37 10.07
C GLY A 69 -9.70 -16.31 9.25
N GLN A 70 -11.02 -16.38 9.33
CA GLN A 70 -11.98 -15.71 8.47
C GLN A 70 -12.86 -14.71 9.24
N ASP A 71 -12.51 -14.44 10.49
CA ASP A 71 -13.27 -13.59 11.42
C ASP A 71 -12.76 -12.14 11.43
N TYR A 72 -11.82 -11.82 10.56
CA TYR A 72 -11.22 -10.49 10.47
C TYR A 72 -11.97 -9.60 9.46
N GLN A 73 -11.99 -8.30 9.74
CA GLN A 73 -12.66 -7.26 8.94
C GLN A 73 -12.34 -7.32 7.44
N ASP A 74 -11.06 -7.44 7.10
CA ASP A 74 -10.62 -7.48 5.70
C ASP A 74 -10.37 -8.93 5.22
N SER A 75 -11.00 -9.93 5.85
CA SER A 75 -10.97 -11.32 5.35
C SER A 75 -11.90 -11.53 4.15
N ILE A 76 -12.78 -10.56 3.90
CA ILE A 76 -13.55 -10.36 2.68
C ILE A 76 -13.41 -8.87 2.35
N THR A 77 -13.35 -8.50 1.09
CA THR A 77 -13.50 -7.12 0.64
C THR A 77 -14.46 -7.05 -0.51
N PHE A 78 -15.26 -5.98 -0.52
CA PHE A 78 -16.34 -5.81 -1.48
C PHE A 78 -15.92 -4.99 -2.70
N PRO A 79 -16.71 -5.09 -3.78
CA PRO A 79 -16.54 -4.31 -4.98
C PRO A 79 -16.57 -2.82 -4.65
N THR A 80 -15.71 -2.07 -5.30
CA THR A 80 -15.62 -0.61 -5.19
C THR A 80 -15.43 -0.06 -6.58
N ILE A 81 -16.16 1.02 -6.87
CA ILE A 81 -16.22 1.64 -8.21
C ILE A 81 -15.17 2.73 -8.35
N ASP A 82 -15.15 3.35 -9.53
CA ASP A 82 -14.23 4.43 -9.86
C ASP A 82 -14.27 5.55 -8.79
N PRO A 83 -13.13 6.19 -8.45
CA PRO A 83 -13.10 7.30 -7.50
C PRO A 83 -14.01 8.48 -7.86
N SER A 84 -14.31 8.67 -9.15
CA SER A 84 -15.29 9.66 -9.62
C SER A 84 -16.75 9.27 -9.31
N GLU A 85 -17.00 8.01 -8.97
CA GLU A 85 -18.33 7.45 -8.71
C GLU A 85 -18.50 6.89 -7.28
N GLY A 86 -17.42 6.65 -6.52
CA GLY A 86 -17.46 6.08 -5.16
C GLY A 86 -16.10 6.06 -4.44
N PRO A 87 -16.04 5.62 -3.17
CA PRO A 87 -14.81 5.71 -2.38
C PRO A 87 -13.71 4.76 -2.88
N TYR A 88 -12.51 5.31 -2.95
CA TYR A 88 -11.23 4.63 -3.23
C TYR A 88 -10.97 3.45 -2.28
N PRO A 89 -10.32 2.33 -2.69
CA PRO A 89 -9.67 2.02 -3.97
C PRO A 89 -10.57 1.26 -4.96
N ASN A 90 -10.51 1.54 -6.27
CA ASN A 90 -11.30 0.86 -7.32
C ASN A 90 -10.96 -0.64 -7.44
N ARG A 91 -11.89 -1.52 -7.03
CA ARG A 91 -11.80 -2.99 -7.09
C ARG A 91 -12.74 -3.62 -8.14
N GLY A 92 -13.31 -2.78 -9.01
CA GLY A 92 -14.27 -3.21 -10.02
C GLY A 92 -15.47 -3.93 -9.41
N SER A 93 -15.92 -4.99 -10.09
CA SER A 93 -17.09 -5.82 -9.74
C SER A 93 -16.76 -7.06 -8.88
N CYS A 94 -15.54 -7.17 -8.35
CA CYS A 94 -15.06 -8.40 -7.74
C CYS A 94 -15.07 -8.35 -6.21
N VAL A 95 -15.53 -9.44 -5.59
CA VAL A 95 -15.37 -9.69 -4.16
C VAL A 95 -14.09 -10.48 -3.92
N PHE A 96 -13.18 -9.99 -3.09
CA PHE A 96 -12.00 -10.76 -2.69
C PHE A 96 -12.25 -11.41 -1.34
N ALA A 97 -11.85 -12.66 -1.17
CA ALA A 97 -12.03 -13.36 0.10
C ALA A 97 -10.85 -14.27 0.42
N GLN A 98 -10.40 -14.18 1.67
CA GLN A 98 -9.39 -15.08 2.20
C GLN A 98 -9.99 -16.45 2.52
N THR A 99 -9.25 -17.49 2.16
CA THR A 99 -9.45 -18.86 2.60
C THR A 99 -8.47 -19.17 3.73
N SER A 100 -8.97 -19.70 4.84
CA SER A 100 -8.11 -20.19 5.92
C SER A 100 -7.51 -21.55 5.59
N VAL A 101 -6.92 -22.22 6.57
CA VAL A 101 -6.34 -23.55 6.46
C VAL A 101 -7.14 -24.56 7.27
N MET A 102 -7.35 -25.74 6.70
CA MET A 102 -8.11 -26.81 7.36
C MET A 102 -7.25 -27.65 8.32
N ARG A 103 -5.92 -27.65 8.13
CA ARG A 103 -5.02 -28.54 8.87
C ARG A 103 -4.62 -27.95 10.21
N ARG A 104 -4.86 -28.69 11.29
CA ARG A 104 -4.39 -28.35 12.64
C ARG A 104 -2.89 -28.04 12.65
N GLY A 105 -2.52 -26.96 13.36
CA GLY A 105 -1.13 -26.53 13.54
C GLY A 105 -0.52 -25.82 12.32
N THR A 106 -1.31 -25.56 11.27
CA THR A 106 -0.85 -24.77 10.12
C THR A 106 -1.44 -23.37 10.05
N SER A 107 -2.58 -23.14 10.74
CA SER A 107 -3.10 -21.79 10.91
C SER A 107 -2.26 -21.07 11.94
N ARG A 108 -1.96 -19.81 11.67
CA ARG A 108 -1.11 -19.01 12.55
C ARG A 108 -1.90 -18.49 13.75
N ASP A 109 -3.21 -18.30 13.61
CA ASP A 109 -4.13 -17.87 14.67
C ASP A 109 -4.85 -19.04 15.36
N GLY A 110 -4.45 -20.28 15.07
CA GLY A 110 -5.00 -21.49 15.68
C GLY A 110 -6.39 -21.93 15.19
N ARG A 111 -7.08 -21.11 14.39
CA ARG A 111 -8.38 -21.46 13.79
C ARG A 111 -8.22 -22.50 12.69
N GLN A 112 -9.26 -23.31 12.45
CA GLN A 112 -9.30 -24.22 11.31
C GLN A 112 -10.58 -23.98 10.54
N GLN A 113 -10.49 -23.23 9.45
CA GLN A 113 -11.65 -22.73 8.71
C GLN A 113 -11.51 -22.96 7.21
N SER A 114 -12.63 -22.96 6.48
CA SER A 114 -12.67 -22.96 5.02
C SER A 114 -13.88 -22.19 4.51
N ARG A 115 -13.82 -21.68 3.27
CA ARG A 115 -14.99 -21.05 2.64
C ARG A 115 -15.91 -22.09 2.00
N LEU A 116 -17.22 -21.91 2.18
CA LEU A 116 -18.28 -22.58 1.44
C LEU A 116 -19.04 -21.54 0.62
N LEU A 117 -19.20 -21.78 -0.67
CA LEU A 117 -19.92 -20.89 -1.58
C LEU A 117 -21.28 -21.49 -1.93
N ARG A 118 -22.33 -20.67 -1.85
CA ARG A 118 -23.69 -21.05 -2.26
C ARG A 118 -24.22 -19.99 -3.21
N GLY A 119 -24.34 -20.32 -4.49
CA GLY A 119 -24.72 -19.36 -5.53
C GLY A 119 -25.98 -19.79 -6.28
N ASN A 120 -26.69 -18.79 -6.81
CA ASN A 120 -27.77 -18.98 -7.75
C ASN A 120 -27.67 -17.94 -8.88
N LYS A 121 -28.77 -17.71 -9.60
CA LYS A 121 -28.77 -16.76 -10.72
C LYS A 121 -28.70 -15.29 -10.30
N ASP A 122 -29.12 -14.99 -9.08
CA ASP A 122 -29.29 -13.63 -8.56
C ASP A 122 -28.11 -13.19 -7.68
N GLY A 123 -27.23 -14.12 -7.31
CA GLY A 123 -26.07 -13.82 -6.46
C GLY A 123 -25.41 -15.05 -5.85
N PHE A 124 -24.60 -14.82 -4.81
CA PHE A 124 -23.98 -15.88 -4.03
C PHE A 124 -23.70 -15.48 -2.58
N GLU A 125 -23.61 -16.48 -1.73
CA GLU A 125 -23.26 -16.39 -0.32
C GLU A 125 -21.85 -16.93 -0.11
N ILE A 126 -21.09 -16.25 0.74
CA ILE A 126 -19.81 -16.70 1.27
C ILE A 126 -20.05 -17.11 2.72
N CYS A 127 -19.81 -18.39 3.02
CA CYS A 127 -19.92 -18.95 4.35
C CYS A 127 -18.54 -19.39 4.87
N THR A 128 -18.35 -19.34 6.18
CA THR A 128 -17.24 -19.96 6.89
C THR A 128 -17.68 -21.31 7.46
N VAL A 129 -16.86 -22.33 7.22
CA VAL A 129 -16.98 -23.65 7.88
C VAL A 129 -15.90 -23.74 8.94
N ASP A 130 -16.30 -23.84 10.20
CA ASP A 130 -15.40 -24.04 11.34
C ASP A 130 -15.21 -25.54 11.60
N HIS A 131 -14.01 -26.04 11.29
CA HIS A 131 -13.65 -27.44 11.45
C HIS A 131 -13.37 -27.84 12.90
N GLN A 132 -13.05 -26.89 13.79
CA GLN A 132 -12.91 -27.14 15.23
C GLN A 132 -14.27 -27.25 15.90
N ALA A 133 -15.28 -26.53 15.41
CA ALA A 133 -16.66 -26.61 15.88
C ALA A 133 -17.49 -27.70 15.16
N GLY A 134 -16.85 -28.77 14.69
CA GLY A 134 -17.54 -29.91 14.06
C GLY A 134 -18.13 -29.60 12.67
N GLY A 135 -17.57 -28.64 11.95
CA GLY A 135 -18.06 -28.23 10.63
C GLY A 135 -19.23 -27.24 10.69
N LYS A 136 -19.37 -26.49 11.78
CA LYS A 136 -20.42 -25.47 11.92
C LYS A 136 -20.27 -24.43 10.81
N ILE A 137 -21.38 -24.11 10.16
CA ILE A 137 -21.43 -23.15 9.06
C ILE A 137 -21.95 -21.82 9.59
N ARG A 138 -21.21 -20.73 9.32
CA ARG A 138 -21.61 -19.35 9.51
C ARG A 138 -21.71 -18.67 8.16
N LEU A 139 -22.75 -17.87 7.94
CA LEU A 139 -22.84 -16.98 6.79
C LEU A 139 -22.03 -15.73 7.09
N ASP A 140 -21.12 -15.33 6.19
CA ASP A 140 -20.24 -14.17 6.40
C ASP A 140 -20.61 -13.01 5.48
N ALA A 141 -20.96 -13.29 4.22
CA ALA A 141 -21.39 -12.27 3.28
C ALA A 141 -22.43 -12.78 2.28
N THR A 142 -23.34 -11.89 1.89
CA THR A 142 -24.29 -12.09 0.79
C THR A 142 -23.99 -11.09 -0.32
N ILE A 143 -23.81 -11.59 -1.54
CA ILE A 143 -23.52 -10.81 -2.73
C ILE A 143 -24.71 -10.94 -3.67
N THR A 144 -25.29 -9.82 -4.07
CA THR A 144 -26.42 -9.76 -5.01
C THR A 144 -26.00 -9.07 -6.31
N TYR A 145 -26.37 -9.65 -7.45
CA TYR A 145 -26.23 -9.02 -8.76
C TYR A 145 -27.36 -8.00 -8.94
N LYS A 146 -27.05 -6.71 -8.79
CA LYS A 146 -28.03 -5.61 -8.94
C LYS A 146 -28.34 -5.34 -10.41
N SER A 147 -27.34 -5.51 -11.28
CA SER A 147 -27.45 -5.43 -12.74
C SER A 147 -26.40 -6.34 -13.38
N THR A 148 -26.29 -6.34 -14.71
CA THR A 148 -25.23 -7.06 -15.44
C THR A 148 -23.82 -6.74 -14.93
N ASP A 149 -23.63 -5.52 -14.44
CA ASP A 149 -22.33 -4.91 -14.18
C ASP A 149 -22.14 -4.43 -12.74
N HIS A 150 -23.13 -4.62 -11.86
CA HIS A 150 -23.08 -4.11 -10.48
C HIS A 150 -23.45 -5.18 -9.47
N GLU A 151 -22.65 -5.23 -8.42
CA GLU A 151 -22.77 -6.12 -7.28
C GLU A 151 -22.95 -5.30 -6.01
N VAL A 152 -23.75 -5.82 -5.09
CA VAL A 152 -23.81 -5.30 -3.72
C VAL A 152 -23.48 -6.43 -2.78
N GLY A 153 -22.44 -6.24 -1.97
CA GLY A 153 -22.05 -7.13 -0.88
C GLY A 153 -22.47 -6.56 0.46
N VAL A 154 -23.02 -7.41 1.33
CA VAL A 154 -23.38 -7.06 2.71
C VAL A 154 -22.78 -8.12 3.64
N TYR A 155 -22.09 -7.67 4.69
CA TYR A 155 -21.64 -8.57 5.77
C TYR A 155 -22.85 -9.07 6.56
N ALA A 156 -22.81 -10.34 6.94
CA ALA A 156 -23.88 -10.98 7.71
C ALA A 156 -23.64 -10.93 9.24
N HIS A 157 -22.46 -10.50 9.67
CA HIS A 157 -22.11 -10.32 11.09
C HIS A 157 -21.03 -9.24 11.24
N ASP A 158 -20.90 -8.72 12.46
CA ASP A 158 -19.81 -7.83 12.85
C ASP A 158 -18.51 -8.62 13.06
N ASP A 159 -17.36 -7.94 13.02
CA ASP A 159 -16.05 -8.57 13.18
C ASP A 159 -15.78 -8.97 14.64
N GLU A 160 -15.25 -10.17 14.86
CA GLU A 160 -15.02 -10.70 16.21
C GLU A 160 -13.56 -10.57 16.68
N ALA A 161 -12.64 -10.14 15.80
CA ALA A 161 -11.19 -10.21 16.01
C ALA A 161 -10.49 -8.85 15.91
N TYR A 162 -10.91 -7.86 16.71
CA TYR A 162 -10.40 -6.49 16.66
C TYR A 162 -9.02 -6.27 17.30
N GLU A 163 -8.56 -7.15 18.21
CA GLU A 163 -7.29 -6.95 18.94
C GLU A 163 -6.41 -8.20 18.92
N HIS A 164 -5.20 -8.07 18.36
CA HIS A 164 -4.15 -9.10 18.41
C HIS A 164 -2.75 -8.49 18.22
N ASP A 165 -1.75 -9.04 18.93
CA ASP A 165 -0.37 -8.54 18.86
C ASP A 165 0.45 -9.12 17.68
N ALA A 166 0.00 -10.24 17.10
CA ALA A 166 0.78 -11.03 16.14
C ALA A 166 0.55 -10.69 14.65
N TYR A 167 -0.48 -9.90 14.36
CA TYR A 167 -0.83 -9.45 13.02
C TYR A 167 -1.18 -7.97 13.08
N PHE A 168 -1.17 -7.31 11.95
CA PHE A 168 -1.71 -5.97 11.87
C PHE A 168 -2.52 -5.80 10.60
N LYS A 169 -3.56 -4.99 10.71
CA LYS A 169 -4.30 -4.50 9.56
C LYS A 169 -3.46 -3.42 8.91
N VAL A 170 -3.08 -3.57 7.65
CA VAL A 170 -2.42 -2.47 6.94
C VAL A 170 -3.43 -1.37 6.67
N TYR A 171 -3.13 -0.16 7.12
CA TYR A 171 -3.96 1.02 6.92
C TYR A 171 -4.07 1.33 5.43
N THR A 172 -5.26 1.76 5.02
CA THR A 172 -5.52 2.10 3.62
C THR A 172 -5.65 3.58 3.50
N PRO A 173 -4.88 4.16 2.59
CA PRO A 173 -5.11 5.55 2.34
C PRO A 173 -6.46 5.97 1.79
N THR A 174 -7.06 6.99 2.42
CA THR A 174 -8.38 7.54 2.13
C THR A 174 -8.29 9.02 1.79
N VAL A 175 -9.14 9.46 0.86
CA VAL A 175 -9.22 10.87 0.46
C VAL A 175 -9.79 11.66 1.64
N GLY A 176 -9.01 12.61 2.17
CA GLY A 176 -9.40 13.45 3.31
C GLY A 176 -8.55 13.29 4.57
N ASP A 177 -7.63 12.32 4.63
CA ASP A 177 -6.64 12.34 5.70
C ASP A 177 -5.68 13.51 5.47
N GLN A 178 -5.27 14.14 6.58
CA GLN A 178 -4.62 15.47 6.64
C GLN A 178 -3.29 15.59 5.87
N SER A 179 -2.74 14.51 5.31
CA SER A 179 -1.43 14.49 4.66
C SER A 179 -1.48 13.95 3.21
N TYR A 180 -2.66 13.80 2.62
CA TYR A 180 -2.86 13.16 1.31
C TYR A 180 -2.23 13.89 0.12
N PHE A 181 -1.95 15.20 0.22
CA PHE A 181 -1.56 16.03 -0.91
C PHE A 181 -0.15 16.60 -0.69
N CYS A 182 0.81 15.99 -1.36
CA CYS A 182 2.23 16.30 -1.21
C CYS A 182 3.00 16.03 -2.50
N GLY A 183 2.35 16.25 -3.65
CA GLY A 183 2.81 15.79 -4.95
C GLY A 183 2.54 16.81 -6.06
N ALA A 184 2.91 16.44 -7.28
CA ALA A 184 3.03 17.32 -8.46
C ALA A 184 1.79 18.16 -8.82
N GLU A 185 0.61 17.85 -8.27
CA GLU A 185 -0.64 18.56 -8.54
C GLU A 185 -0.90 19.76 -7.61
N THR A 186 -0.11 19.93 -6.54
CA THR A 186 -0.28 21.02 -5.56
C THR A 186 1.01 21.83 -5.39
N GLU A 187 0.92 23.16 -5.39
CA GLU A 187 2.01 24.07 -5.02
C GLU A 187 2.23 24.16 -3.50
N GLU A 188 1.48 23.38 -2.71
CA GLU A 188 1.53 23.44 -1.25
C GLU A 188 2.76 22.70 -0.70
N GLU A 189 3.50 23.37 0.19
CA GLU A 189 4.58 22.76 0.97
C GLU A 189 4.04 21.55 1.73
N CYS A 190 4.77 20.44 1.61
CA CYS A 190 4.43 19.24 2.33
C CYS A 190 4.39 19.49 3.83
N SER A 191 3.28 19.14 4.47
CA SER A 191 3.19 19.16 5.93
C SER A 191 4.26 18.23 6.49
N ILE A 192 5.32 18.86 6.99
CA ILE A 192 6.39 18.20 7.72
C ILE A 192 5.75 17.68 9.01
N THR A 193 6.15 16.50 9.48
CA THR A 193 5.85 16.12 10.87
C THR A 193 6.79 16.91 11.79
N ASP A 194 6.84 18.24 11.65
CA ASP A 194 7.84 19.09 12.29
C ASP A 194 7.60 19.16 13.80
N ASP A 195 6.34 19.04 14.23
CA ASP A 195 5.96 19.30 15.62
C ASP A 195 5.96 18.05 16.52
N GLU A 196 5.71 16.85 15.97
CA GLU A 196 5.59 15.63 16.78
C GLU A 196 6.40 14.44 16.22
N PRO A 197 7.22 13.79 17.07
CA PRO A 197 7.98 12.60 16.68
C PRO A 197 7.05 11.40 16.42
N VAL A 198 7.45 10.56 15.49
CA VAL A 198 6.73 9.33 15.13
C VAL A 198 6.58 8.43 16.35
N SER A 199 5.34 8.01 16.62
CA SER A 199 4.97 7.02 17.62
C SER A 199 4.33 5.79 16.95
N MET A 200 3.97 4.80 17.76
CA MET A 200 3.22 3.63 17.27
C MET A 200 1.82 4.00 16.74
N GLU A 201 1.26 5.13 17.18
CA GLU A 201 -0.08 5.59 16.82
C GLU A 201 -0.07 6.54 15.60
N THR A 202 1.09 7.05 15.22
CA THR A 202 1.25 7.99 14.10
C THR A 202 0.81 7.34 12.78
N LYS A 203 -0.10 8.00 12.07
CA LYS A 203 -0.59 7.61 10.75
C LYS A 203 -0.52 8.80 9.82
N ILE A 204 0.46 8.80 8.94
CA ILE A 204 0.79 9.92 8.05
C ILE A 204 1.24 9.34 6.72
N TRP A 205 1.01 10.02 5.61
CA TRP A 205 1.47 9.59 4.30
C TRP A 205 1.81 10.76 3.40
N TRP A 206 2.45 10.45 2.29
CA TRP A 206 2.86 11.40 1.26
C TRP A 206 2.72 10.75 -0.10
N ARG A 207 2.14 11.46 -1.07
CA ARG A 207 2.26 11.12 -2.49
C ARG A 207 3.32 12.03 -3.09
N LEU A 208 4.51 11.50 -3.33
CA LEU A 208 5.66 12.25 -3.85
C LEU A 208 5.39 12.75 -5.28
N SER A 209 6.14 13.75 -5.73
CA SER A 209 6.16 14.28 -7.09
C SER A 209 6.41 13.20 -8.14
N SER A 210 7.24 12.21 -7.83
CA SER A 210 7.48 11.00 -8.63
C SER A 210 6.27 10.07 -8.78
N GLY A 211 5.13 10.41 -8.18
CA GLY A 211 3.91 9.60 -8.17
C GLY A 211 3.91 8.46 -7.15
N ARG A 212 5.04 8.26 -6.43
CA ARG A 212 5.23 7.26 -5.37
C ARG A 212 4.42 7.61 -4.13
N VAL A 213 4.02 6.60 -3.35
CA VAL A 213 3.27 6.83 -2.10
C VAL A 213 3.99 6.20 -0.93
N LEU A 214 4.28 6.99 0.10
CA LEU A 214 4.87 6.55 1.36
C LEU A 214 3.89 6.76 2.50
N GLY A 215 3.95 5.92 3.53
CA GLY A 215 3.11 6.09 4.71
C GLY A 215 3.69 5.46 5.96
N VAL A 216 3.54 6.18 7.08
CA VAL A 216 3.87 5.73 8.42
C VAL A 216 2.70 4.96 9.01
N MET A 217 3.00 3.78 9.53
CA MET A 217 2.05 2.97 10.29
C MET A 217 2.78 2.10 11.30
N ASN A 218 2.25 2.00 12.53
CA ASN A 218 2.82 1.17 13.61
C ASN A 218 4.31 1.47 13.83
N GLY A 219 4.68 2.76 13.77
CA GLY A 219 6.06 3.21 13.84
C GLY A 219 6.95 2.86 12.64
N MET A 220 6.46 2.17 11.61
CA MET A 220 7.22 1.81 10.40
C MET A 220 6.92 2.74 9.24
N LEU A 221 7.89 2.98 8.36
CA LEU A 221 7.66 3.64 7.07
C LEU A 221 7.51 2.59 5.96
N LEU A 222 6.38 2.61 5.27
CA LEU A 222 6.03 1.70 4.19
C LEU A 222 5.85 2.45 2.87
N GLU A 223 6.20 1.79 1.76
CA GLU A 223 5.82 2.25 0.42
C GLU A 223 4.55 1.54 -0.04
N TYR A 224 3.71 2.26 -0.79
CA TYR A 224 2.42 1.82 -1.29
C TYR A 224 2.34 1.99 -2.81
N ASP A 225 1.58 1.11 -3.47
CA ASP A 225 1.27 1.25 -4.88
C ASP A 225 0.36 2.45 -5.11
N SER A 226 0.72 3.31 -6.06
CA SER A 226 0.08 4.59 -6.28
C SER A 226 -1.38 4.51 -6.73
N SER A 227 -1.79 3.39 -7.34
CA SER A 227 -3.12 3.13 -7.93
C SER A 227 -4.06 2.32 -7.04
N THR A 228 -3.52 1.51 -6.14
CA THR A 228 -4.31 0.63 -5.25
C THR A 228 -4.16 1.00 -3.78
N LEU A 229 -3.14 1.78 -3.44
CA LEU A 229 -2.70 2.11 -2.09
C LEU A 229 -2.57 0.86 -1.21
N ALA A 230 -2.16 -0.25 -1.84
CA ALA A 230 -1.77 -1.46 -1.16
C ALA A 230 -0.26 -1.41 -0.86
N PRO A 231 0.18 -1.95 0.28
CA PRO A 231 1.57 -1.91 0.68
C PRO A 231 2.44 -2.72 -0.30
N LEU A 232 3.54 -2.10 -0.73
CA LEU A 232 4.59 -2.70 -1.56
C LEU A 232 5.77 -3.21 -0.73
N GLY A 233 6.15 -2.51 0.33
CA GLY A 233 7.28 -2.95 1.13
C GLY A 233 7.71 -1.99 2.22
N LEU A 234 8.63 -2.49 3.06
CA LEU A 234 9.19 -1.75 4.17
C LEU A 234 10.36 -0.85 3.72
N VAL A 235 10.29 0.42 4.12
CA VAL A 235 11.34 1.43 3.90
C VAL A 235 12.21 1.55 5.16
N LEU A 236 11.60 1.80 6.33
CA LEU A 236 12.25 1.90 7.64
C LEU A 236 11.49 1.11 8.70
N TYR A 237 12.24 0.40 9.56
CA TYR A 237 11.67 -0.31 10.70
C TYR A 237 11.30 0.66 11.85
N ALA A 238 10.49 0.17 12.78
CA ALA A 238 10.03 0.93 13.94
C ALA A 238 11.16 1.36 14.89
N ASP A 239 12.18 0.51 15.07
CA ASP A 239 13.37 0.83 15.86
C ASP A 239 14.21 1.97 15.26
N GLU A 240 14.15 2.14 13.94
CA GLU A 240 14.85 3.21 13.22
C GLU A 240 14.08 4.53 13.21
N LEU A 241 12.76 4.50 13.40
CA LEU A 241 11.88 5.63 13.12
C LEU A 241 11.18 6.21 14.35
N ILE A 242 10.84 5.39 15.35
CA ILE A 242 10.16 5.87 16.57
C ILE A 242 11.01 6.93 17.26
N GLY A 243 10.39 8.03 17.66
CA GLY A 243 11.04 9.15 18.31
C GLY A 243 11.70 10.15 17.35
N LYS A 244 11.65 9.90 16.04
CA LYS A 244 12.16 10.79 15.00
C LYS A 244 11.03 11.41 14.20
N ASN A 245 11.34 12.46 13.44
CA ASN A 245 10.42 13.20 12.60
C ASN A 245 10.72 12.91 11.13
N ILE A 246 9.70 12.95 10.27
CA ILE A 246 9.81 12.76 8.82
C ILE A 246 9.38 14.03 8.10
N ALA A 247 10.19 14.45 7.13
CA ALA A 247 9.81 15.51 6.20
C ALA A 247 9.99 15.04 4.76
N VAL A 248 9.15 15.58 3.88
CA VAL A 248 9.35 15.54 2.43
C VAL A 248 9.71 16.96 2.02
N VAL A 249 10.88 17.12 1.42
CA VAL A 249 11.46 18.43 1.09
C VAL A 249 11.72 18.48 -0.41
N ASP A 250 11.27 19.53 -1.07
CA ASP A 250 11.63 19.81 -2.46
C ASP A 250 13.11 20.23 -2.51
N SER A 251 13.86 19.73 -3.48
CA SER A 251 15.29 20.05 -3.60
C SER A 251 15.55 21.54 -3.87
N GLY A 252 14.54 22.26 -4.38
CA GLY A 252 14.66 23.64 -4.85
C GLY A 252 15.61 23.81 -6.05
N ILE A 253 16.16 22.70 -6.56
CA ILE A 253 17.03 22.68 -7.74
C ILE A 253 16.11 22.45 -8.93
N ASP A 254 15.91 23.50 -9.71
CA ASP A 254 15.37 23.34 -11.05
C ASP A 254 16.44 22.59 -11.84
N ASP A 255 16.10 21.43 -12.41
CA ASP A 255 17.03 20.60 -13.22
C ASP A 255 17.63 21.40 -14.40
N CYS A 256 17.07 22.59 -14.67
CA CYS A 256 17.46 23.56 -15.69
C CYS A 256 18.45 24.65 -15.22
N SER A 257 18.88 24.65 -13.96
CA SER A 257 19.82 25.64 -13.40
C SER A 257 21.10 24.98 -12.89
N LEU A 258 21.78 24.25 -13.78
CA LEU A 258 23.20 23.98 -13.59
C LEU A 258 23.95 25.23 -14.06
N ASP A 259 24.49 25.99 -13.11
CA ASP A 259 25.44 27.07 -13.38
C ASP A 259 26.55 26.55 -14.31
N ASP A 260 26.82 27.31 -15.38
CA ASP A 260 27.77 27.06 -16.49
C ASP A 260 29.24 26.84 -16.08
N ASP A 261 29.56 26.66 -14.79
CA ASP A 261 30.92 26.74 -14.25
C ASP A 261 31.60 25.40 -13.93
N GLU A 262 31.04 24.25 -14.35
CA GLU A 262 31.80 22.98 -14.40
C GLU A 262 31.84 22.40 -15.82
N GLU A 263 32.95 22.67 -16.52
CA GLU A 263 33.33 22.13 -17.84
C GLU A 263 33.45 20.58 -17.84
N ASN A 264 32.38 19.80 -17.62
CA ASN A 264 32.27 18.40 -18.09
C ASN A 264 30.92 17.68 -17.84
N MET A 265 29.76 18.28 -18.13
CA MET A 265 28.53 17.48 -18.27
C MET A 265 27.85 17.74 -19.60
N GLU A 266 27.70 16.67 -20.39
CA GLU A 266 26.91 16.66 -21.62
C GLU A 266 25.50 17.15 -21.28
N SER A 267 25.11 18.24 -21.93
CA SER A 267 23.79 18.84 -21.90
C SER A 267 22.72 17.79 -22.20
N LEU A 268 21.95 17.41 -21.19
CA LEU A 268 20.70 16.68 -21.39
C LEU A 268 19.68 17.67 -21.97
N GLU A 269 19.21 17.39 -23.19
CA GLU A 269 18.13 18.15 -23.82
C GLU A 269 16.87 18.03 -22.94
N CYS A 270 16.45 19.14 -22.32
CA CYS A 270 15.22 19.22 -21.54
C CYS A 270 14.03 19.31 -22.51
N ASP A 271 13.12 18.33 -22.47
CA ASP A 271 11.78 18.47 -23.07
C ASP A 271 10.98 19.50 -22.26
N GLU A 272 10.37 20.49 -22.92
CA GLU A 272 9.61 21.61 -22.32
C GLU A 272 8.39 21.18 -21.45
N ASP A 273 8.07 19.88 -21.40
CA ASP A 273 6.91 19.31 -20.72
C ASP A 273 7.25 18.46 -19.47
N TYR A 274 8.52 18.33 -19.07
CA TYR A 274 8.96 17.44 -17.97
C TYR A 274 9.46 18.21 -16.73
N TYR A 275 8.54 18.66 -15.88
CA TYR A 275 8.85 19.19 -14.55
C TYR A 275 8.73 18.09 -13.47
N GLU A 276 9.62 17.10 -13.45
CA GLU A 276 9.74 16.24 -12.26
C GLU A 276 10.47 17.02 -11.15
N ARG A 277 9.71 17.59 -10.21
CA ARG A 277 10.30 18.22 -9.01
C ARG A 277 11.09 17.17 -8.23
N GLU A 278 12.40 17.35 -8.06
CA GLU A 278 13.18 16.45 -7.23
C GLU A 278 12.82 16.63 -5.75
N GLN A 279 12.43 15.52 -5.09
CA GLN A 279 12.05 15.49 -3.68
C GLN A 279 12.97 14.59 -2.86
N ALA A 280 13.29 15.03 -1.64
CA ALA A 280 14.02 14.26 -0.64
C ALA A 280 13.11 13.89 0.52
N VAL A 281 13.14 12.62 0.92
CA VAL A 281 12.48 12.13 2.13
C VAL A 281 13.53 12.09 3.23
N ILE A 282 13.37 12.91 4.26
CA ILE A 282 14.32 13.04 5.37
C ILE A 282 13.72 12.51 6.66
N VAL A 283 14.57 11.88 7.46
CA VAL A 283 14.30 11.49 8.83
C VAL A 283 15.27 12.23 9.72
N HIS A 284 14.76 13.05 10.64
CA HIS A 284 15.58 13.84 11.55
C HIS A 284 15.23 13.56 13.01
N ASP A 285 16.25 13.60 13.85
CA ASP A 285 16.11 13.57 15.30
C ASP A 285 16.31 14.98 15.84
N LEU A 286 15.25 15.60 16.36
CA LEU A 286 15.29 16.95 16.93
C LEU A 286 16.14 17.03 18.21
N ARG A 287 16.41 15.91 18.89
CA ARG A 287 17.23 15.89 20.11
C ARG A 287 18.72 15.92 19.80
N ASP A 288 19.13 15.17 18.78
CA ASP A 288 20.53 14.98 18.41
C ASP A 288 20.95 15.86 17.21
N GLY A 289 20.01 16.56 16.57
CA GLY A 289 20.25 17.35 15.35
C GLY A 289 20.68 16.51 14.14
N LYS A 290 20.49 15.19 14.21
CA LYS A 290 20.96 14.25 13.18
C LYS A 290 19.90 14.10 12.10
N ILE A 291 20.25 14.46 10.87
CA ILE A 291 19.42 14.28 9.68
C ILE A 291 19.93 13.10 8.85
N SER A 292 19.01 12.28 8.37
CA SER A 292 19.28 11.15 7.47
C SER A 292 18.32 11.19 6.28
N VAL A 293 18.82 10.92 5.08
CA VAL A 293 18.01 10.93 3.86
C VAL A 293 17.65 9.50 3.49
N VAL A 294 16.36 9.25 3.25
CA VAL A 294 15.88 7.98 2.72
C VAL A 294 16.05 7.98 1.21
N GLN A 295 16.90 7.09 0.72
CA GLN A 295 17.30 7.05 -0.67
C GLN A 295 16.44 6.03 -1.43
N PRO A 296 15.78 6.40 -2.56
CA PRO A 296 15.18 5.43 -3.44
C PRO A 296 16.23 4.53 -4.10
N ASN A 297 15.82 3.32 -4.43
CA ASN A 297 16.51 2.32 -5.24
C ASN A 297 16.67 2.79 -6.70
N GLU A 298 17.38 1.98 -7.50
CA GLU A 298 17.63 2.25 -8.91
C GLU A 298 16.36 2.42 -9.76
N ASP A 299 15.28 1.73 -9.39
CA ASP A 299 13.98 1.83 -10.07
C ASP A 299 13.03 2.87 -9.46
N GLY A 300 13.54 3.74 -8.57
CA GLY A 300 12.78 4.80 -7.93
C GLY A 300 11.95 4.37 -6.72
N SER A 301 11.87 3.07 -6.42
CA SER A 301 11.18 2.53 -5.25
C SER A 301 12.00 2.77 -3.96
N TYR A 302 11.37 2.99 -2.82
CA TYR A 302 12.02 3.28 -1.53
C TYR A 302 12.14 2.05 -0.62
N TRP A 303 11.33 1.01 -0.82
CA TRP A 303 11.39 -0.21 -0.02
C TRP A 303 12.73 -0.95 -0.16
N ARG A 304 13.22 -1.61 0.89
CA ARG A 304 14.59 -2.18 0.91
C ARG A 304 14.79 -3.32 -0.10
N LYS A 305 15.77 -3.16 -1.00
CA LYS A 305 16.26 -4.22 -1.92
C LYS A 305 17.70 -4.61 -1.60
N ILE A 306 17.95 -5.92 -1.46
CA ILE A 306 19.29 -6.45 -1.12
C ILE A 306 20.10 -6.59 -2.42
N VAL A 307 21.03 -5.64 -2.61
CA VAL A 307 22.23 -5.57 -3.50
C VAL A 307 22.23 -4.23 -4.26
N ARG A 308 23.30 -3.43 -4.11
CA ARG A 308 23.41 -2.05 -4.64
C ARG A 308 24.63 -1.84 -5.54
N ASN A 309 24.49 -1.04 -6.60
CA ASN A 309 25.54 -0.67 -7.56
C ASN A 309 26.06 0.78 -7.35
N LYS A 310 27.21 1.09 -7.94
CA LYS A 310 28.03 2.31 -7.80
C LYS A 310 27.39 3.62 -8.30
N ILE A 311 26.46 3.56 -9.27
CA ILE A 311 25.76 4.76 -9.79
C ILE A 311 24.72 5.27 -8.78
N ALA A 312 24.03 4.37 -8.08
CA ALA A 312 23.12 4.73 -6.99
C ALA A 312 23.86 5.54 -5.91
N ARG A 313 25.08 5.13 -5.57
CA ARG A 313 25.96 5.82 -4.61
C ARG A 313 26.30 7.27 -5.00
N MET A 314 26.31 7.59 -6.28
CA MET A 314 26.56 8.95 -6.76
C MET A 314 25.32 9.84 -6.62
N LYS A 315 24.11 9.30 -6.87
CA LYS A 315 22.84 9.99 -6.61
C LYS A 315 22.60 10.19 -5.12
N GLU A 316 22.96 9.21 -4.28
CA GLU A 316 22.89 9.31 -2.81
C GLU A 316 23.64 10.54 -2.30
N LYS A 317 24.86 10.76 -2.79
CA LYS A 317 25.72 11.87 -2.40
C LYS A 317 25.12 13.25 -2.72
N ARG A 318 24.40 13.38 -3.84
CA ARG A 318 23.73 14.64 -4.23
C ARG A 318 22.57 14.97 -3.27
N ARG A 319 21.77 13.98 -2.92
CA ARG A 319 20.63 14.17 -1.99
C ARG A 319 21.09 14.44 -0.55
N GLU A 320 22.22 13.85 -0.13
CA GLU A 320 22.85 14.19 1.15
C GLU A 320 23.25 15.68 1.20
N GLN A 321 23.76 16.24 0.11
CA GLN A 321 24.09 17.68 0.03
C GLN A 321 22.85 18.56 0.17
N ALA A 322 21.76 18.22 -0.51
CA ALA A 322 20.49 18.96 -0.41
C ALA A 322 19.93 18.94 1.04
N ALA A 323 19.99 17.78 1.72
CA ALA A 323 19.53 17.68 3.10
C ALA A 323 20.41 18.45 4.09
N ILE A 324 21.72 18.51 3.85
CA ILE A 324 22.65 19.33 4.66
C ILE A 324 22.34 20.82 4.49
N LEU A 325 22.05 21.28 3.27
CA LEU A 325 21.67 22.67 3.01
C LEU A 325 20.34 23.03 3.69
N TYR A 326 19.34 22.16 3.61
CA TYR A 326 18.08 22.32 4.33
C TYR A 326 18.29 22.39 5.85
N ALA A 327 19.13 21.51 6.41
CA ALA A 327 19.50 21.54 7.83
C ALA A 327 20.13 22.89 8.21
N GLN A 328 20.99 23.41 7.31
CA GLN A 328 21.71 24.65 7.52
C GLN A 328 20.78 25.87 7.60
N GLU A 329 19.75 25.92 6.76
CA GLU A 329 18.83 27.06 6.72
C GLU A 329 17.86 27.11 7.91
N ARG A 330 17.39 25.97 8.41
CA ARG A 330 16.37 25.92 9.48
C ARG A 330 16.95 25.77 10.89
N LEU A 331 18.03 25.01 11.09
CA LEU A 331 18.61 24.79 12.43
C LEU A 331 19.46 25.96 12.93
N TRP A 332 19.97 26.81 12.03
CA TRP A 332 20.73 28.01 12.42
C TRP A 332 19.88 29.30 12.50
N GLN A 333 18.59 29.25 12.19
CA GLN A 333 17.67 30.40 12.38
C GLN A 333 17.04 30.46 13.78
N SER A 334 17.40 29.56 14.70
CA SER A 334 16.88 29.56 16.08
C SER A 334 17.80 30.20 17.12
N ASP A 335 18.88 30.88 16.69
CA ASP A 335 19.85 31.56 17.58
C ASP A 335 20.00 33.06 17.27
N ASP A 336 18.89 33.80 17.14
CA ASP A 336 18.87 35.28 17.26
C ASP A 336 17.67 35.79 18.09
#